data_AF-A0A5C3LQS6-F1
#
_entry.id   AF-A0A5C3LQS6-F1
#
_cell.length_a   1.000
_cell.length_b   1.000
_cell.length_c   1.000
_cell.angle_alpha   90.00
_cell.angle_beta   90.00
_cell.angle_gamma   90.00
#
_symmetry.space_group_name_H-M   'P 1'
#
loop_
_entity.id
_entity.type
_entity.pdbx_description
1 polymer ?
#
loop_
_entity_poly.entity_id
_entity_poly.type
_entity_poly.pdbx_seq_one_letter_code
_entity_poly.pdbx_strand_id
1 'polypeptide(L)'
;SMDIQLQQLILLPSKLLGIGGRIPPLVVIDGLNECMDENKQVRILQLISNAVSIQGFPFYFLIASRSKRHISTEFQQEYISKLFHPISLANIVNTDHNIRLVLESGFLEILEHARHQDSMHDIARPWPSQDIIKELVTRASGQFIYAITVLKYVDDPDSRPADQLTTVL
;
A
#
# COMPACT_ATOMS: atom_id res chain seq x y z
N SER A 1 22.04 -7.27 19.70
CA SER A 1 20.78 -8.04 19.59
C SER A 1 19.61 -7.07 19.41
N MET A 2 18.56 -7.46 18.67
CA MET A 2 17.35 -6.63 18.47
C MET A 2 16.68 -6.28 19.82
N ASP A 3 16.72 -7.18 20.79
CA ASP A 3 16.26 -6.93 22.16
C ASP A 3 16.92 -5.71 22.81
N ILE A 4 18.25 -5.65 22.72
CA ILE A 4 19.04 -4.55 23.28
C ILE A 4 18.70 -3.25 22.55
N GLN A 5 18.52 -3.29 21.23
CA GLN A 5 18.15 -2.11 20.45
C GLN A 5 16.76 -1.60 20.83
N LEU A 6 15.76 -2.47 20.91
CA LEU A 6 14.42 -2.09 21.37
C LEU A 6 14.49 -1.45 22.75
N GLN A 7 15.20 -2.07 23.69
CA GLN A 7 15.30 -1.58 25.05
C GLN A 7 16.02 -0.23 25.13
N GLN A 8 17.21 -0.12 24.54
CA GLN A 8 18.08 1.05 24.69
C GLN A 8 17.64 2.24 23.84
N LEU A 9 17.06 2.00 22.66
CA LEU A 9 16.77 3.06 21.69
C LEU A 9 15.30 3.47 21.69
N ILE A 10 14.39 2.63 22.19
CA ILE A 10 12.94 2.91 22.15
C ILE A 10 12.37 2.93 23.57
N LEU A 11 12.45 1.81 24.31
CA LEU A 11 11.76 1.67 25.60
C LEU A 11 12.32 2.55 26.72
N LEU A 12 13.64 2.65 26.83
CA LEU A 12 14.26 3.49 27.86
C LEU A 12 14.06 4.98 27.57
N PRO A 13 14.33 5.48 26.35
CA PRO A 13 14.05 6.87 26.00
C PRO A 13 12.57 7.23 26.16
N SER A 14 11.65 6.31 25.84
CA SER A 14 10.22 6.59 25.93
C SER A 14 9.71 6.78 27.35
N LYS A 15 10.38 6.23 28.37
CA LYS A 15 10.03 6.47 29.78
C LYS A 15 10.27 7.93 30.20
N LEU A 16 11.13 8.66 29.48
CA LEU A 16 11.39 10.07 29.72
C LEU A 16 10.30 10.97 29.11
N LEU A 17 9.53 10.43 28.16
CA LEU A 17 8.35 11.09 27.60
C LEU A 17 7.19 10.90 28.59
N GLY A 18 7.10 11.79 29.59
CA GLY A 18 6.01 11.74 30.57
C GLY A 18 4.64 11.68 29.88
N ILE A 19 3.77 10.77 30.32
CA ILE A 19 2.40 10.56 29.81
C ILE A 19 1.48 11.66 30.35
N GLY A 20 1.85 12.93 30.14
CA GLY A 20 1.08 14.09 30.59
C GLY A 20 -0.09 14.34 29.65
N GLY A 21 -1.26 13.71 29.90
CA GLY A 21 -2.55 14.06 29.30
C GLY A 21 -2.67 14.02 27.77
N ARG A 22 -1.64 13.52 27.07
CA ARG A 22 -1.55 13.50 25.60
C ARG A 22 -1.90 12.11 25.07
N ILE A 23 -2.49 12.09 23.88
CA ILE A 23 -2.74 10.86 23.12
C ILE A 23 -1.40 10.12 22.92
N PRO A 24 -1.32 8.81 23.22
CA PRO A 24 -0.08 8.06 23.01
C PRO A 24 0.37 8.12 21.54
N PRO A 25 1.66 8.37 21.27
CA PRO A 25 2.19 8.39 19.91
C PRO A 25 2.00 7.06 19.16
N LEU A 26 1.71 7.16 17.86
CA LEU A 26 1.59 6.02 16.96
C LEU A 26 2.93 5.76 16.25
N VAL A 27 3.42 4.54 16.36
CA VAL A 27 4.56 4.03 15.58
C VAL A 27 4.02 3.23 14.40
N VAL A 28 4.34 3.67 13.19
CA VAL A 28 3.96 2.98 11.96
C VAL A 28 5.14 2.17 11.45
N ILE A 29 4.94 0.88 11.26
CA ILE A 29 5.88 -0.03 10.60
C ILE A 29 5.29 -0.37 9.23
N ASP A 30 5.80 0.27 8.19
CA ASP A 30 5.35 0.04 6.82
C ASP A 30 6.29 -0.95 6.10
N GLY A 31 5.74 -2.06 5.63
CA GLY A 31 6.47 -3.08 4.89
C GLY A 31 7.27 -4.07 5.75
N LEU A 32 6.73 -4.57 6.86
CA LEU A 32 7.43 -5.57 7.70
C LEU A 32 7.95 -6.77 6.89
N ASN A 33 7.23 -7.19 5.86
CA ASN A 33 7.62 -8.30 4.99
C ASN A 33 8.92 -8.07 4.19
N GLU A 34 9.39 -6.83 4.08
CA GLU A 34 10.65 -6.44 3.41
C GLU A 34 11.86 -6.49 4.37
N CYS A 35 11.61 -6.63 5.68
CA CYS A 35 12.69 -6.74 6.66
C CYS A 35 13.33 -8.13 6.65
N MET A 36 14.59 -8.26 6.23
CA MET A 36 15.45 -9.46 6.43
C MET A 36 14.72 -10.83 6.23
N ASP A 37 15.26 -11.91 6.81
CA ASP A 37 14.65 -13.25 6.75
C ASP A 37 13.45 -13.43 7.70
N GLU A 38 12.70 -14.53 7.49
CA GLU A 38 11.45 -14.84 8.19
C GLU A 38 11.59 -14.83 9.72
N ASN A 39 12.71 -15.35 10.26
CA ASN A 39 12.91 -15.42 11.70
C ASN A 39 13.04 -14.03 12.32
N LYS A 40 13.67 -13.09 11.61
CA LYS A 40 13.77 -11.70 12.10
C LYS A 40 12.42 -10.99 12.06
N GLN A 41 11.59 -11.26 11.06
CA GLN A 41 10.23 -10.70 10.96
C GLN A 41 9.36 -11.16 12.14
N VAL A 42 9.39 -12.47 12.44
CA VAL A 42 8.73 -13.04 13.62
C VAL A 42 9.30 -12.43 14.90
N ARG A 43 10.63 -12.32 15.01
CA ARG A 43 11.27 -11.75 16.20
C ARG A 43 10.86 -10.31 16.46
N ILE A 44 10.69 -9.49 15.42
CA ILE A 44 10.18 -8.11 15.56
C ILE A 44 8.77 -8.13 16.16
N LEU A 45 7.87 -9.00 15.67
CA LEU A 45 6.51 -9.13 16.19
C LEU A 45 6.50 -9.56 17.66
N GLN A 46 7.34 -10.52 18.04
CA GLN A 46 7.51 -10.94 19.44
C GLN A 46 7.98 -9.79 20.33
N LEU A 47 8.99 -9.05 19.89
CA LEU A 47 9.56 -7.94 20.64
C LEU A 47 8.55 -6.82 20.86
N ILE A 48 7.78 -6.48 19.83
CA ILE A 48 6.71 -5.48 19.92
C ILE A 48 5.59 -5.97 20.84
N SER A 49 5.15 -7.23 20.69
CA SER A 49 4.09 -7.82 21.53
C SER A 49 4.48 -7.81 23.01
N ASN A 50 5.73 -8.17 23.30
CA ASN A 50 6.27 -8.13 24.65
C ASN A 50 6.27 -6.69 25.20
N ALA A 51 6.68 -5.71 24.41
CA ALA A 51 6.67 -4.30 24.82
C ALA A 51 5.25 -3.77 25.08
N VAL A 52 4.30 -4.05 24.18
CA VAL A 52 2.91 -3.60 24.29
C VAL A 52 2.17 -4.26 25.46
N SER A 53 2.57 -5.48 25.86
CA SER A 53 2.02 -6.16 27.02
C SER A 53 2.38 -5.51 28.37
N ILE A 54 3.36 -4.60 28.40
CA ILE A 54 3.77 -3.88 29.60
C ILE A 54 2.72 -2.81 29.93
N GLN A 55 2.18 -2.86 31.15
CA GLN A 55 1.23 -1.85 31.61
C GLN A 55 1.82 -0.43 31.53
N GLY A 56 1.08 0.50 30.93
CA GLY A 56 1.53 1.88 30.74
C GLY A 56 2.55 2.06 29.61
N PHE A 57 2.64 1.10 28.69
CA PHE A 57 3.45 1.25 27.48
C PHE A 57 3.02 2.51 26.68
N PRO A 58 3.96 3.40 26.29
CA PRO A 58 3.61 4.74 25.86
C PRO A 58 3.30 4.89 24.36
N PHE A 59 3.22 3.79 23.60
CA PHE A 59 3.00 3.84 22.14
C PHE A 59 1.84 2.93 21.68
N TYR A 60 1.22 3.33 20.57
CA TYR A 60 0.47 2.42 19.72
C TYR A 60 1.31 1.97 18.53
N PHE A 61 1.01 0.80 17.98
CA PHE A 61 1.62 0.30 16.75
C PHE A 61 0.59 0.08 15.66
N LEU A 62 0.91 0.54 14.46
CA LEU A 62 0.26 0.15 13.21
C LEU A 62 1.30 -0.58 12.36
N ILE A 63 1.03 -1.84 12.03
CA ILE A 63 1.95 -2.67 11.25
C ILE A 63 1.29 -2.97 9.90
N ALA A 64 1.86 -2.44 8.82
CA ALA A 64 1.47 -2.74 7.45
C ALA A 64 2.46 -3.74 6.85
N SER A 65 1.94 -4.79 6.22
CA SER A 65 2.76 -5.85 5.66
C SER A 65 1.98 -6.64 4.60
N ARG A 66 2.67 -7.14 3.57
CA ARG A 66 2.10 -8.17 2.71
C ARG A 66 1.85 -9.44 3.51
N SER A 67 0.71 -10.09 3.23
CA SER A 67 0.38 -11.38 3.85
C SER A 67 1.40 -12.45 3.45
N LYS A 68 2.30 -12.80 4.37
CA LYS A 68 3.18 -13.98 4.29
C LYS A 68 2.77 -14.95 5.38
N ARG A 69 2.86 -16.26 5.11
CA ARG A 69 2.35 -17.32 6.00
C ARG A 69 2.87 -17.20 7.43
N HIS A 70 4.17 -16.98 7.63
CA HIS A 70 4.76 -16.86 8.97
C HIS A 70 4.28 -15.61 9.72
N ILE A 71 4.09 -14.48 9.03
CA ILE A 71 3.53 -13.25 9.63
C ILE A 71 2.09 -13.49 10.08
N SER A 72 1.25 -14.04 9.20
CA SER A 72 -0.15 -14.31 9.52
C SER A 72 -0.30 -15.33 10.65
N THR A 73 0.54 -16.38 10.65
CA THR A 73 0.55 -17.42 11.69
C THR A 73 1.01 -16.86 13.03
N GLU A 74 1.97 -15.93 13.02
CA GLU A 74 2.44 -15.26 14.22
C GLU A 74 1.31 -14.44 14.87
N PHE A 75 0.57 -13.63 14.10
CA PHE A 75 -0.58 -12.86 14.64
C PHE A 75 -1.72 -13.73 15.20
N GLN A 76 -1.76 -15.02 14.89
CA GLN A 76 -2.74 -15.96 15.44
C GLN A 76 -2.29 -16.57 16.77
N GLN A 77 -1.05 -16.37 17.22
CA GLN A 77 -0.58 -16.89 18.50
C GLN A 77 -1.29 -16.22 19.68
N GLU A 78 -1.48 -16.95 20.77
CA GLU A 78 -2.30 -16.48 21.90
C GLU A 78 -1.79 -15.17 22.52
N TYR A 79 -0.46 -15.00 22.63
CA TYR A 79 0.14 -13.82 23.28
C TYR A 79 0.00 -12.52 22.47
N ILE A 80 -0.23 -12.59 21.15
CA ILE A 80 -0.29 -11.43 20.25
C ILE A 80 -1.68 -11.21 19.66
N SER A 81 -2.47 -12.27 19.47
CA SER A 81 -3.82 -12.19 18.89
C SER A 81 -4.79 -11.32 19.69
N LYS A 82 -4.58 -11.20 21.01
CA LYS A 82 -5.37 -10.32 21.89
C LYS A 82 -4.84 -8.88 21.94
N LEU A 83 -3.60 -8.65 21.49
CA LEU A 83 -2.93 -7.35 21.49
C LEU A 83 -3.14 -6.57 20.18
N PHE A 84 -3.33 -7.28 19.07
CA PHE A 84 -3.46 -6.68 17.74
C PHE A 84 -4.81 -6.99 17.09
N HIS A 85 -5.34 -6.03 16.34
CA HIS A 85 -6.52 -6.21 15.51
C HIS A 85 -6.11 -6.34 14.04
N PRO A 86 -6.09 -7.56 13.46
CA PRO A 86 -5.68 -7.75 12.07
C PRO A 86 -6.76 -7.24 11.11
N ILE A 87 -6.36 -6.37 10.18
CA ILE A 87 -7.22 -5.88 9.09
C ILE A 87 -6.68 -6.44 7.77
N SER A 88 -7.47 -7.29 7.12
CA SER A 88 -7.13 -7.82 5.79
C SER A 88 -7.67 -6.90 4.71
N LEU A 89 -6.76 -6.27 3.96
CA LEU A 89 -7.11 -5.48 2.77
C LEU A 89 -7.33 -6.36 1.52
N ALA A 90 -7.00 -7.65 1.59
CA ALA A 90 -7.16 -8.58 0.46
C ALA A 90 -8.63 -8.83 0.10
N ASN A 91 -9.54 -8.59 1.04
CA ASN A 91 -10.98 -8.76 0.85
C ASN A 91 -11.69 -7.47 0.39
N ILE A 92 -10.95 -6.43 0.00
CA ILE A 92 -11.56 -5.25 -0.61
C ILE A 92 -12.05 -5.65 -2.00
N VAL A 93 -13.37 -5.72 -2.09
CA VAL A 93 -14.19 -6.21 -3.19
C VAL A 93 -13.69 -5.71 -4.55
N ASN A 94 -13.54 -6.66 -5.47
CA ASN A 94 -13.30 -6.53 -6.92
C ASN A 94 -12.15 -5.59 -7.32
N THR A 95 -10.91 -6.03 -7.10
CA THR A 95 -9.69 -5.32 -7.54
C THR A 95 -9.75 -4.92 -9.02
N ASP A 96 -10.28 -5.78 -9.88
CA ASP A 96 -10.44 -5.51 -11.32
C ASP A 96 -11.43 -4.36 -11.58
N HIS A 97 -12.51 -4.27 -10.80
CA HIS A 97 -13.43 -3.13 -10.87
C HIS A 97 -12.76 -1.82 -10.42
N ASN A 98 -11.96 -1.85 -9.35
CA ASN A 98 -11.26 -0.66 -8.90
C ASN A 98 -10.17 -0.23 -9.91
N ILE A 99 -9.47 -1.19 -10.52
CA ILE A 99 -8.51 -0.91 -11.60
C ILE A 99 -9.21 -0.33 -12.81
N ARG A 100 -10.38 -0.86 -13.19
CA ARG A 100 -11.22 -0.29 -14.26
C ARG A 100 -11.54 1.18 -13.97
N LEU A 101 -12.01 1.49 -12.75
CA LEU A 101 -12.35 2.88 -12.38
C LEU A 101 -11.13 3.80 -12.47
N VAL A 102 -9.95 3.35 -12.03
CA VAL A 102 -8.71 4.11 -12.15
C VAL A 102 -8.35 4.37 -13.62
N LEU A 103 -8.45 3.36 -14.49
CA LEU A 103 -8.17 3.50 -15.91
C LEU A 103 -9.18 4.44 -16.59
N GLU A 104 -10.48 4.25 -16.35
CA GLU A 104 -11.53 5.08 -16.94
C GLU A 104 -11.41 6.55 -16.51
N SER A 105 -11.17 6.82 -15.22
CA SER A 105 -10.93 8.18 -14.72
C SER A 105 -9.64 8.77 -15.30
N GLY A 106 -8.55 8.02 -15.29
CA GLY A 106 -7.26 8.51 -15.75
C GLY A 106 -7.24 8.82 -17.26
N PHE A 107 -7.85 7.98 -18.09
CA PHE A 107 -7.95 8.27 -19.51
C PHE A 107 -8.89 9.43 -19.82
N LEU A 108 -9.96 9.62 -19.03
CA LEU A 108 -10.80 10.80 -19.15
C LEU A 108 -10.03 12.07 -18.82
N GLU A 109 -9.25 12.06 -17.73
CA GLU A 109 -8.37 13.17 -17.37
C GLU A 109 -7.37 13.49 -18.47
N ILE A 110 -6.72 12.48 -19.06
CA ILE A 110 -5.78 12.66 -20.19
C ILE A 110 -6.49 13.28 -21.40
N LEU A 111 -7.68 12.77 -21.75
CA LEU A 111 -8.46 13.23 -22.90
C LEU A 111 -8.93 14.69 -22.74
N GLU A 112 -9.24 15.12 -21.53
CA GLU A 112 -9.75 16.46 -21.23
C GLU A 112 -8.65 17.47 -20.88
N HIS A 113 -7.40 17.01 -20.68
CA HIS A 113 -6.31 17.88 -20.29
C HIS A 113 -5.89 18.83 -21.43
N ALA A 114 -5.76 20.13 -21.12
CA ALA A 114 -5.42 21.17 -22.10
C ALA A 114 -4.12 20.93 -22.89
N ARG A 115 -3.16 20.16 -22.35
CA ARG A 115 -1.88 19.87 -23.01
C ARG A 115 -2.03 18.93 -24.21
N HIS A 116 -3.09 18.10 -24.21
CA HIS A 116 -3.36 17.12 -25.26
C HIS A 116 -4.49 17.57 -26.19
N GLN A 117 -5.08 18.75 -25.95
CA GLN A 117 -6.25 19.22 -26.68
C GLN A 117 -6.01 19.28 -28.19
N ASP A 118 -4.85 19.78 -28.62
CA ASP A 118 -4.50 19.87 -30.03
C ASP A 118 -4.19 18.51 -30.66
N SER A 119 -3.65 17.55 -29.92
CA SER A 119 -3.29 16.22 -30.45
C SER A 119 -4.44 15.19 -30.36
N MET A 120 -5.47 15.47 -29.57
CA MET A 120 -6.60 14.58 -29.30
C MET A 120 -7.96 15.12 -29.79
N HIS A 121 -8.00 16.27 -30.47
CA HIS A 121 -9.25 16.90 -30.94
C HIS A 121 -10.08 16.06 -31.92
N ASP A 122 -9.42 15.19 -32.69
CA ASP A 122 -9.99 14.33 -33.74
C ASP A 122 -10.34 12.92 -33.23
N ILE A 123 -10.04 12.62 -31.97
CA ILE A 123 -10.26 11.29 -31.39
C ILE A 123 -11.75 11.06 -31.10
N ALA A 124 -12.25 9.90 -31.54
CA ALA A 124 -13.61 9.46 -31.25
C ALA A 124 -13.81 9.17 -29.76
N ARG A 125 -14.94 9.65 -29.21
CA ARG A 125 -15.34 9.41 -27.81
C ARG A 125 -16.34 8.24 -27.70
N PRO A 126 -16.32 7.44 -26.62
CA PRO A 126 -15.38 7.50 -25.50
C PRO A 126 -13.98 7.01 -25.91
N TRP A 127 -12.95 7.61 -25.32
CA TRP A 127 -11.57 7.15 -25.48
C TRP A 127 -10.96 6.78 -24.14
N PRO A 128 -10.31 5.60 -24.03
CA PRO A 128 -10.30 4.54 -25.02
C PRO A 128 -11.62 3.76 -25.06
N SER A 129 -11.73 2.81 -25.99
CA SER A 129 -12.90 1.94 -26.05
C SER A 129 -13.02 1.07 -24.79
N GLN A 130 -14.24 0.64 -24.49
CA GLN A 130 -14.50 -0.23 -23.34
C GLN A 130 -13.81 -1.59 -23.44
N ASP A 131 -13.49 -2.06 -24.64
CA ASP A 131 -12.75 -3.31 -24.84
C ASP A 131 -11.26 -3.14 -24.56
N ILE A 132 -10.68 -1.98 -24.88
CA ILE A 132 -9.32 -1.63 -24.47
C ILE A 132 -9.22 -1.56 -22.95
N ILE A 133 -10.21 -0.95 -22.27
CA ILE A 133 -10.25 -0.92 -20.80
C ILE A 133 -10.27 -2.35 -20.23
N LYS A 134 -11.11 -3.25 -20.78
CA LYS A 134 -11.17 -4.66 -20.34
C LYS A 134 -9.82 -5.37 -20.50
N GLU A 135 -9.14 -5.15 -21.62
CA GLU A 135 -7.82 -5.73 -21.89
C GLU A 135 -6.79 -5.24 -20.87
N LEU A 136 -6.71 -3.93 -20.62
CA LEU A 136 -5.79 -3.36 -19.64
C LEU A 136 -6.07 -3.83 -18.21
N VAL A 137 -7.34 -3.98 -17.82
CA VAL A 137 -7.72 -4.58 -16.53
C VAL A 137 -7.22 -6.02 -16.44
N THR A 138 -7.41 -6.80 -17.50
CA THR A 138 -6.94 -8.20 -17.56
C THR A 138 -5.41 -8.27 -17.42
N ARG A 139 -4.68 -7.43 -18.15
CA ARG A 139 -3.22 -7.34 -18.06
C ARG A 139 -2.73 -6.88 -16.70
N ALA A 140 -3.48 -6.03 -16.01
CA ALA A 140 -3.13 -5.57 -14.67
C ALA A 140 -3.08 -6.73 -13.67
N SER A 141 -3.88 -7.80 -13.85
CA SER A 141 -3.89 -8.96 -12.95
C SER A 141 -3.99 -8.57 -11.46
N GLY A 142 -4.89 -7.64 -11.14
CA GLY A 142 -5.07 -7.10 -9.79
C GLY A 142 -3.99 -6.11 -9.31
N GLN A 143 -3.04 -5.71 -10.16
CA GLN A 143 -1.93 -4.82 -9.78
C GLN A 143 -2.15 -3.39 -10.25
N PHE A 144 -2.52 -2.50 -9.34
CA PHE A 144 -2.69 -1.06 -9.63
C PHE A 144 -1.45 -0.40 -10.24
N ILE A 145 -0.25 -0.87 -9.89
CA ILE A 145 0.99 -0.31 -10.42
C ILE A 145 1.04 -0.40 -11.95
N TYR A 146 0.48 -1.46 -12.55
CA TYR A 146 0.38 -1.59 -14.01
C TYR A 146 -0.49 -0.48 -14.59
N ALA A 147 -1.71 -0.32 -14.08
CA ALA A 147 -2.64 0.72 -14.55
C ALA A 147 -2.05 2.14 -14.40
N ILE A 148 -1.44 2.45 -13.25
CA ILE A 148 -0.79 3.74 -13.01
C ILE A 148 0.38 3.95 -13.99
N THR A 149 1.15 2.91 -14.29
CA THR A 149 2.28 2.98 -15.22
C THR A 149 1.80 3.24 -16.64
N VAL A 150 0.75 2.53 -17.09
CA VAL A 150 0.11 2.76 -18.39
C VAL A 150 -0.38 4.20 -18.50
N LEU A 151 -1.13 4.70 -17.51
CA LEU A 151 -1.63 6.08 -17.53
C LEU A 151 -0.49 7.10 -17.60
N LYS A 152 0.55 6.93 -16.78
CA LYS A 152 1.72 7.83 -16.80
C LYS A 152 2.46 7.82 -18.14
N TYR A 153 2.59 6.66 -18.76
CA TYR A 153 3.23 6.52 -20.06
C TYR A 153 2.40 7.15 -21.18
N VAL A 154 1.08 6.94 -21.15
CA VAL A 154 0.14 7.50 -22.12
C VAL A 154 0.00 9.02 -21.99
N ASP A 155 0.17 9.54 -20.78
CA ASP A 155 0.08 10.96 -20.45
C ASP A 155 1.38 11.77 -20.68
N ASP A 156 2.30 11.22 -21.47
CA ASP A 156 3.55 11.89 -21.84
C ASP A 156 3.28 13.22 -22.57
N PRO A 157 3.76 14.39 -22.07
CA PRO A 157 3.47 15.70 -22.66
C PRO A 157 4.00 15.91 -24.08
N ASP A 158 5.05 15.17 -24.46
CA ASP A 158 5.75 15.32 -25.74
C ASP A 158 5.25 14.31 -26.78
N SER A 159 4.24 13.51 -26.42
CA SER A 159 3.71 12.41 -27.23
C SER A 159 2.21 12.53 -27.41
N ARG A 160 1.67 11.91 -28.47
CA ARG A 160 0.22 11.78 -28.65
C ARG A 160 -0.29 10.61 -27.80
N PRO A 161 -1.26 10.82 -26.88
CA PRO A 161 -1.77 9.75 -26.02
C PRO A 161 -2.34 8.54 -26.78
N ALA A 162 -3.02 8.76 -27.91
CA ALA A 162 -3.55 7.68 -28.74
C ALA A 162 -2.45 6.74 -29.29
N ASP A 163 -1.29 7.29 -29.65
CA ASP A 163 -0.16 6.51 -30.19
C ASP A 163 0.55 5.76 -29.06
N GLN A 164 0.72 6.41 -27.89
CA GLN A 164 1.28 5.76 -26.71
C GLN A 164 0.38 4.63 -26.21
N LEU A 165 -0.93 4.82 -26.23
CA LEU A 165 -1.89 3.78 -25.86
C LEU A 165 -1.78 2.58 -26.81
N THR A 166 -1.60 2.81 -28.10
CA THR A 166 -1.42 1.72 -29.08
C THR A 166 -0.13 0.93 -28.80
N THR A 167 0.89 1.55 -28.24
CA THR A 167 2.18 0.91 -27.91
C THR A 167 2.09 -0.02 -26.69
N VAL A 168 1.19 0.24 -25.75
CA VAL A 168 1.02 -0.58 -24.53
C VAL A 168 0.00 -1.71 -24.66
N LEU A 169 -0.77 -1.71 -25.75
CA LEU A 169 -1.71 -2.78 -26.15
C LEU A 169 -1.00 -3.86 -26.96
#